data_AF-A0A9Q9MT34-F1
#
_entry.id   AF-A0A9Q9MT34-F1
#
_cell.length_a   1.000
_cell.length_b   1.000
_cell.length_c   1.000
_cell.angle_alpha   90.00
_cell.angle_beta   90.00
_cell.angle_gamma   90.00
#
_symmetry.space_group_name_H-M   'P 1'
#
loop_
_entity.id
_entity.type
_entity.pdbx_description
1 polymer ?
#
loop_
_entity_poly.entity_id
_entity_poly.type
_entity_poly.pdbx_seq_one_letter_code
_entity_poly.pdbx_strand_id
1 'polypeptide(L)'
;MRRNEDPLLDELRRWGYAHANRYTLSRADRTRHVLENAKDYAPKTVEQAFCELVERDGRQRRRFMAEQAGLKGLGEIPAWAVDPVRARNDADRPHDNPEVAVDIGIPDDLRWIDRALASMSRQFSLRVLVVRTEFTVAASQAVKARMVAEQYGGTLSVWQYRRELQRGLDWLGGLAVAA
;
A
#
# COMPACT_ATOMS: atom_id res chain seq x y z
N MET A 1 -3.70 -4.52 -45.22
CA MET A 1 -3.10 -5.07 -43.98
C MET A 1 -4.19 -5.23 -42.95
N ARG A 2 -4.37 -6.43 -42.39
CA ARG A 2 -5.41 -6.70 -41.40
C ARG A 2 -5.14 -5.85 -40.16
N ARG A 3 -6.19 -5.26 -39.60
CA ARG A 3 -6.18 -4.41 -38.39
C ARG A 3 -5.89 -5.20 -37.09
N ASN A 4 -5.54 -6.48 -37.23
CA ASN A 4 -5.29 -7.43 -36.15
C ASN A 4 -3.79 -7.69 -36.11
N GLU A 5 -3.20 -7.44 -34.93
CA GLU A 5 -1.83 -7.75 -34.51
C GLU A 5 -0.80 -6.68 -34.88
N ASP A 6 -1.01 -5.47 -34.36
CA ASP A 6 0.14 -4.60 -34.06
C ASP A 6 0.84 -5.20 -32.82
N PRO A 7 2.07 -5.74 -32.95
CA PRO A 7 2.73 -6.46 -31.87
C PRO A 7 2.91 -5.59 -30.62
N LEU A 8 3.09 -4.27 -30.79
CA LEU A 8 3.19 -3.33 -29.69
C LEU A 8 1.90 -3.25 -28.88
N LEU A 9 0.75 -3.22 -29.55
CA LEU A 9 -0.55 -3.14 -28.87
C LEU A 9 -0.82 -4.41 -28.06
N ASP A 10 -0.38 -5.57 -28.54
CA ASP A 10 -0.55 -6.83 -27.83
C ASP A 10 0.39 -6.93 -26.62
N GLU A 11 1.63 -6.47 -26.71
CA GLU A 11 2.51 -6.32 -25.54
C GLU A 11 1.95 -5.32 -24.52
N LEU A 12 1.43 -4.18 -24.96
CA LEU A 12 0.81 -3.19 -24.07
C LEU A 12 -0.44 -3.72 -23.38
N ARG A 13 -1.25 -4.55 -24.05
CA ARG A 13 -2.39 -5.26 -23.42
C ARG A 13 -1.92 -6.26 -22.38
N ARG A 14 -0.91 -7.08 -22.70
CA ARG A 14 -0.31 -8.04 -21.75
C ARG A 14 0.27 -7.31 -20.53
N TRP A 15 0.98 -6.21 -20.76
CA TRP A 15 1.50 -5.34 -19.71
C TRP A 15 0.38 -4.71 -18.88
N GLY A 16 -0.66 -4.18 -19.53
CA GLY A 16 -1.81 -3.60 -18.85
C GLY A 16 -2.50 -4.59 -17.91
N TYR A 17 -2.67 -5.84 -18.36
CA TYR A 17 -3.20 -6.92 -17.54
C TYR A 17 -2.27 -7.29 -16.37
N ALA A 18 -0.97 -7.44 -16.62
CA ALA A 18 0.01 -7.73 -15.57
C ALA A 18 0.09 -6.60 -14.54
N HIS A 19 0.04 -5.35 -15.00
CA HIS A 19 0.09 -4.17 -14.14
C HIS A 19 -1.21 -4.00 -13.33
N ALA A 20 -2.38 -4.26 -13.91
CA ALA A 20 -3.65 -4.21 -13.18
C ALA A 20 -3.74 -5.28 -12.09
N ASN A 21 -3.15 -6.46 -12.34
CA ASN A 21 -3.13 -7.59 -11.40
C ASN A 21 -1.82 -7.71 -10.60
N ARG A 22 -0.98 -6.67 -10.61
CA ARG A 22 0.34 -6.65 -9.98
C ARG A 22 0.26 -6.93 -8.47
N TYR A 23 -0.80 -6.44 -7.85
CA TYR A 23 -1.05 -6.64 -6.42
C TYR A 23 -2.04 -7.78 -6.24
N THR A 24 -1.58 -8.87 -5.65
CA THR A 24 -2.49 -9.89 -5.13
C THR A 24 -2.84 -9.58 -3.69
N LEU A 25 -4.15 -9.54 -3.43
CA LEU A 25 -4.66 -9.49 -2.07
C LEU A 25 -4.32 -10.82 -1.38
N SER A 26 -3.31 -10.81 -0.51
CA SER A 26 -3.08 -11.94 0.38
C SER A 26 -4.08 -11.82 1.51
N ARG A 27 -5.22 -12.52 1.39
CA ARG A 27 -6.09 -12.76 2.54
C ARG A 27 -5.39 -13.80 3.39
N ALA A 28 -4.71 -13.36 4.43
CA ALA A 28 -4.30 -14.27 5.49
C ALA A 28 -5.58 -14.86 6.08
N ASP A 29 -5.82 -16.15 5.83
CA ASP A 29 -6.93 -16.85 6.44
C ASP A 29 -6.75 -16.78 7.96
N ARG A 30 -7.79 -16.37 8.69
CA ARG A 30 -7.76 -16.06 10.14
C ARG A 30 -7.57 -17.27 11.04
N THR A 31 -6.77 -18.24 10.63
CA THR A 31 -6.41 -19.35 11.48
C THR A 31 -5.37 -18.83 12.47
N ARG A 32 -5.84 -18.46 13.68
CA ARG A 32 -4.98 -18.23 14.84
C ARG A 32 -3.92 -19.32 14.86
N HIS A 33 -2.65 -18.93 14.99
CA HIS A 33 -1.57 -19.90 15.03
C HIS A 33 -1.87 -20.93 16.13
N VAL A 34 -1.68 -22.22 15.87
CA VAL A 34 -2.07 -23.30 16.82
C VAL A 34 -1.45 -23.09 18.21
N LEU A 35 -0.24 -22.48 18.26
CA LEU A 35 0.42 -22.13 19.51
C LEU A 35 -0.19 -20.92 20.25
N GLU A 36 -0.88 -20.00 19.57
CA GLU A 36 -1.64 -18.93 20.25
C GLU A 36 -2.86 -19.52 20.97
N ASN A 37 -3.59 -20.45 20.33
CA ASN A 37 -4.67 -21.16 21.00
C ASN A 37 -4.13 -21.96 22.20
N ALA A 38 -2.99 -22.64 22.05
CA ALA A 38 -2.37 -23.38 23.15
C ALA A 38 -1.93 -22.48 24.33
N LYS A 39 -1.52 -21.23 24.04
CA LYS A 39 -1.21 -20.22 25.07
C LYS A 39 -2.45 -19.82 25.86
N ASP A 40 -3.58 -19.60 25.17
CA ASP A 40 -4.85 -19.20 25.80
C ASP A 40 -5.41 -20.29 26.73
N TYR A 41 -5.10 -21.58 26.47
CA TYR A 41 -5.48 -22.71 27.31
C TYR A 41 -4.41 -23.16 28.32
N ALA A 42 -3.26 -22.48 28.38
CA ALA A 42 -2.22 -22.82 29.34
C ALA A 42 -2.66 -22.51 30.79
N PRO A 43 -2.22 -23.29 31.79
CA PRO A 43 -2.47 -22.93 33.19
C PRO A 43 -1.84 -21.57 33.52
N LYS A 44 -2.56 -20.71 34.26
CA LYS A 44 -2.18 -19.33 34.66
C LYS A 44 -2.35 -18.21 33.62
N THR A 45 -2.84 -18.48 32.40
CA THR A 45 -3.04 -17.42 31.39
C THR A 45 -4.20 -16.49 31.74
N VAL A 46 -5.27 -17.03 32.34
CA VAL A 46 -6.42 -16.24 32.81
C VAL A 46 -6.01 -15.29 33.93
N GLU A 47 -5.17 -15.74 34.86
CA GLU A 47 -4.60 -14.92 35.94
C GLU A 47 -3.69 -13.80 35.40
N GLN A 48 -2.89 -14.08 34.35
CA GLN A 48 -2.09 -13.06 33.66
C GLN A 48 -2.95 -12.07 32.86
N ALA A 49 -4.02 -12.54 32.19
CA ALA A 49 -4.96 -11.68 31.48
C ALA A 49 -5.71 -10.75 32.45
N PHE A 50 -6.08 -11.25 33.64
CA PHE A 50 -6.60 -10.40 34.71
C PHE A 50 -5.54 -9.40 35.21
N CYS A 51 -4.26 -9.77 35.31
CA CYS A 51 -3.18 -8.82 35.60
C CYS A 51 -2.99 -7.76 34.51
N GLU A 52 -3.26 -8.08 33.24
CA GLU A 52 -3.24 -7.10 32.14
C GLU A 52 -4.48 -6.19 32.11
N LEU A 53 -5.63 -6.69 32.58
CA LEU A 53 -6.89 -5.95 32.74
C LEU A 53 -6.93 -5.11 34.02
N VAL A 54 -6.02 -5.32 34.98
CA VAL A 54 -5.79 -4.38 36.07
C VAL A 54 -5.37 -3.06 35.44
N GLU A 55 -6.20 -2.03 35.65
CA GLU A 55 -6.08 -0.69 35.10
C GLU A 55 -4.61 -0.25 35.04
N ARG A 56 -4.09 -0.04 33.82
CA ARG A 56 -2.73 0.40 33.53
C ARG A 56 -2.56 1.90 33.87
N ASP A 57 -2.94 2.27 35.08
CA ASP A 57 -2.95 3.61 35.68
C ASP A 57 -1.56 4.14 36.05
N GLY A 58 -0.51 3.39 35.72
CA GLY A 58 0.87 3.73 36.08
C GLY A 58 1.17 3.63 37.59
N ARG A 59 0.20 3.20 38.42
CA ARG A 59 0.31 3.10 39.88
C ARG A 59 1.55 2.32 40.34
N GLN A 60 1.83 1.15 39.74
CA GLN A 60 3.03 0.37 40.07
C GLN A 60 4.33 1.14 39.76
N ARG A 61 4.40 1.85 38.63
CA ARG A 61 5.55 2.66 38.26
C ARG A 61 5.72 3.87 39.20
N ARG A 62 4.63 4.52 39.59
CA ARG A 62 4.66 5.64 40.55
C ARG A 62 5.12 5.21 41.94
N ARG A 63 4.81 3.99 42.37
CA ARG A 63 5.35 3.38 43.60
C ARG A 63 6.84 3.09 43.48
N PHE A 64 7.25 2.47 42.37
CA PHE A 64 8.66 2.21 42.09
C PHE A 64 9.49 3.51 42.07
N MET A 65 8.99 4.57 41.44
CA MET A 65 9.67 5.88 41.44
C MET A 65 9.70 6.51 42.84
N ALA A 66 8.65 6.34 43.66
CA ALA A 66 8.62 6.84 45.03
C ALA A 66 9.67 6.16 45.91
N GLU A 67 9.80 4.84 45.80
CA GLU A 67 10.82 4.04 46.49
C GLU A 67 12.24 4.48 46.12
N GLN A 68 12.48 4.76 44.84
CA GLN A 68 13.79 5.19 44.34
C GLN A 68 14.09 6.68 44.61
N ALA A 69 13.08 7.51 44.84
CA ALA A 69 13.26 8.94 45.14
C ALA A 69 13.81 9.19 46.56
N GLY A 70 13.84 8.19 47.44
CA GLY A 70 14.43 8.29 48.78
C GLY A 70 13.67 9.20 49.75
N LEU A 71 12.44 9.61 49.40
CA LEU A 71 11.60 10.49 50.22
C LEU A 71 10.88 9.68 51.30
N LYS A 72 11.28 9.85 52.57
CA LYS A 72 10.64 9.16 53.70
C LYS A 72 9.16 9.52 53.81
N GLY A 73 8.29 8.52 53.71
CA GLY A 73 6.84 8.65 53.88
C GLY A 73 6.06 8.84 52.57
N LEU A 74 6.72 8.95 51.42
CA LEU A 74 6.03 9.01 50.13
C LEU A 74 5.86 7.59 49.57
N GLY A 75 4.67 7.00 49.76
CA GLY A 75 4.37 5.64 49.28
C GLY A 75 4.09 5.57 47.77
N GLU A 76 3.70 6.68 47.15
CA GLU A 76 3.41 6.76 45.72
C GLU A 76 3.58 8.20 45.23
N ILE A 77 4.24 8.39 44.08
CA ILE A 77 4.33 9.72 43.45
C ILE A 77 2.95 10.10 42.89
N PRO A 78 2.46 11.34 43.10
CA PRO A 78 1.19 11.76 42.53
C PRO A 78 1.22 11.83 41.00
N ALA A 79 0.08 11.59 40.36
CA ALA A 79 -0.06 11.46 38.90
C ALA A 79 0.53 12.63 38.10
N TRP A 80 0.37 13.85 38.61
CA TRP A 80 0.81 15.08 37.94
C TRP A 80 2.34 15.26 37.92
N ALA A 81 3.05 14.54 38.80
CA ALA A 81 4.51 14.65 38.94
C ALA A 81 5.26 13.59 38.09
N VAL A 82 4.54 12.74 37.36
CA VAL A 82 5.11 11.76 36.43
C VAL A 82 4.62 12.09 35.04
N ASP A 83 5.53 12.19 34.07
CA ASP A 83 5.15 12.38 32.68
C ASP A 83 4.20 11.27 32.25
N PRO A 84 3.00 11.58 31.70
CA PRO A 84 2.08 10.58 31.21
C PRO A 84 2.66 10.01 29.92
N VAL A 85 3.59 9.05 30.05
CA VAL A 85 3.92 8.17 28.95
C VAL A 85 2.70 7.29 28.75
N ARG A 86 1.79 7.74 27.89
CA ARG A 86 0.80 6.87 27.29
C ARG A 86 1.62 5.75 26.67
N ALA A 87 1.61 4.58 27.30
CA ALA A 87 2.00 3.35 26.65
C ALA A 87 0.93 3.10 25.58
N ARG A 88 0.98 3.88 24.50
CA ARG A 88 0.28 3.55 23.28
C ARG A 88 0.91 2.23 22.88
N ASN A 89 0.06 1.22 22.78
CA ASN A 89 0.49 -0.10 22.38
C ASN A 89 0.84 0.01 20.89
N ASP A 90 2.06 0.44 20.60
CA ASP A 90 2.58 0.57 19.23
C ASP A 90 2.92 -0.82 18.65
N ALA A 91 2.71 -1.87 19.45
CA ALA A 91 2.56 -3.23 18.98
C ALA A 91 1.19 -3.38 18.30
N ASP A 92 0.96 -2.62 17.23
CA ASP A 92 0.16 -3.18 16.15
C ASP A 92 0.87 -4.48 15.78
N ARG A 93 0.19 -5.60 16.04
CA ARG A 93 0.50 -6.91 15.47
C ARG A 93 0.95 -6.71 14.03
N PRO A 94 2.12 -7.12 13.51
CA PRO A 94 2.28 -7.26 12.05
C PRO A 94 1.16 -8.14 11.43
N HIS A 95 0.45 -8.89 12.28
CA HIS A 95 -0.69 -9.76 11.99
C HIS A 95 -2.06 -9.05 12.00
N ASP A 96 -2.16 -7.81 12.51
CA ASP A 96 -3.40 -7.02 12.57
C ASP A 96 -3.61 -6.13 11.34
N ASN A 97 -2.75 -6.25 10.31
CA ASN A 97 -2.99 -5.71 8.98
C ASN A 97 -3.60 -6.81 8.09
N PRO A 98 -4.94 -6.98 8.08
CA PRO A 98 -5.62 -8.09 7.39
C PRO A 98 -5.51 -8.05 5.86
N GLU A 99 -4.90 -7.02 5.29
CA GLU A 99 -4.83 -6.77 3.86
C GLU A 99 -3.41 -6.37 3.47
N VAL A 100 -2.50 -7.35 3.39
CA VAL A 100 -1.19 -7.11 2.79
C VAL A 100 -1.33 -7.39 1.30
N ALA A 101 -1.34 -6.32 0.51
CA ALA A 101 -1.19 -6.40 -0.94
C ALA A 101 0.26 -6.82 -1.25
N VAL A 102 0.45 -8.06 -1.69
CA VAL A 102 1.76 -8.55 -2.13
C VAL A 102 1.96 -8.14 -3.58
N ASP A 103 3.05 -7.43 -3.84
CA ASP A 103 3.47 -7.04 -5.18
C ASP A 103 4.16 -8.23 -5.87
N ILE A 104 3.52 -8.80 -6.89
CA ILE A 104 4.08 -9.90 -7.71
C ILE A 104 5.07 -9.34 -8.75
N GLY A 105 5.06 -8.04 -8.99
CA GLY A 105 5.87 -7.38 -10.00
C GLY A 105 5.33 -7.57 -11.43
N ILE A 106 6.08 -7.01 -12.39
CA ILE A 106 5.80 -7.13 -13.82
C ILE A 106 6.77 -8.16 -14.42
N PRO A 107 6.30 -9.07 -15.30
CA PRO A 107 7.14 -10.01 -16.04
C PRO A 107 8.32 -9.33 -16.73
N ASP A 108 9.48 -9.98 -16.76
CA ASP A 108 10.73 -9.40 -17.27
C ASP A 108 10.65 -8.97 -18.74
N ASP A 109 9.92 -9.72 -19.57
CA ASP A 109 9.68 -9.43 -20.97
C ASP A 109 8.89 -8.12 -21.19
N LEU A 110 8.15 -7.66 -20.18
CA LEU A 110 7.32 -6.44 -20.25
C LEU A 110 7.93 -5.26 -19.47
N ARG A 111 9.05 -5.45 -18.77
CA ARG A 111 9.70 -4.38 -17.97
C ARG A 111 10.25 -3.25 -18.82
N TRP A 112 10.48 -3.48 -20.11
CA TRP A 112 10.91 -2.42 -21.03
C TRP A 112 9.85 -1.32 -21.14
N ILE A 113 8.56 -1.67 -21.06
CA ILE A 113 7.43 -0.71 -21.10
C ILE A 113 7.46 0.20 -19.88
N ASP A 114 7.67 -0.36 -18.69
CA ASP A 114 7.81 0.44 -17.46
C ASP A 114 8.99 1.41 -17.53
N ARG A 115 10.13 0.97 -18.05
CA ARG A 115 11.30 1.83 -18.27
C ARG A 115 11.01 2.93 -19.29
N ALA A 116 10.33 2.57 -20.39
CA ALA A 116 9.93 3.51 -21.43
C ALA A 116 8.99 4.57 -20.87
N LEU A 117 7.93 4.18 -20.15
CA LEU A 117 7.00 5.10 -19.49
C LEU A 117 7.68 5.96 -18.43
N ALA A 118 8.59 5.39 -17.63
CA ALA A 118 9.36 6.15 -16.65
C ALA A 118 10.24 7.23 -17.31
N SER A 119 10.89 6.90 -18.43
CA SER A 119 11.68 7.89 -19.18
C SER A 119 10.82 8.97 -19.84
N MET A 120 9.64 8.60 -20.37
CA MET A 120 8.66 9.53 -20.93
C MET A 120 8.10 10.49 -19.87
N SER A 121 7.94 10.03 -18.62
CA SER A 121 7.27 10.78 -17.54
C SER A 121 7.91 12.13 -17.23
N ARG A 122 9.22 12.26 -17.45
CA ARG A 122 9.97 13.50 -17.20
C ARG A 122 9.58 14.64 -18.14
N GLN A 123 9.19 14.32 -19.37
CA GLN A 123 8.89 15.31 -20.41
C GLN A 123 7.40 15.37 -20.74
N PHE A 124 6.69 14.24 -20.65
CA PHE A 124 5.31 14.10 -21.10
C PHE A 124 4.46 13.36 -20.05
N SER A 125 4.34 13.93 -18.85
CA SER A 125 3.60 13.34 -17.72
C SER A 125 2.14 13.01 -18.07
N LEU A 126 1.42 13.92 -18.73
CA LEU A 126 0.03 13.69 -19.17
C LEU A 126 -0.07 12.49 -20.13
N ARG A 127 0.88 12.35 -21.06
CA ARG A 127 0.90 11.27 -22.05
C ARG A 127 1.08 9.92 -21.37
N VAL A 128 1.96 9.84 -20.38
CA VAL A 128 2.16 8.63 -19.57
C VAL A 128 0.88 8.24 -18.84
N LEU A 129 0.18 9.22 -18.23
CA LEU A 129 -1.09 8.96 -17.56
C LEU A 129 -2.14 8.41 -18.53
N VAL A 130 -2.23 8.97 -19.73
CA VAL A 130 -3.14 8.50 -20.78
C VAL A 130 -2.82 7.06 -21.20
N VAL A 131 -1.57 6.76 -21.54
CA VAL A 131 -1.16 5.41 -21.96
C VAL A 131 -1.42 4.40 -20.84
N ARG A 132 -1.00 4.71 -19.61
CA ARG A 132 -1.19 3.83 -18.45
C ARG A 132 -2.67 3.56 -18.23
N THR A 133 -3.51 4.59 -18.24
CA THR A 133 -4.95 4.45 -18.01
C THR A 133 -5.63 3.66 -19.14
N GLU A 134 -5.19 3.84 -20.39
CA GLU A 134 -5.79 3.12 -21.53
C GLU A 134 -5.65 1.61 -21.41
N PHE A 135 -4.49 1.12 -21.00
CA PHE A 135 -4.19 -0.31 -20.95
C PHE A 135 -4.45 -0.97 -19.58
N THR A 136 -4.51 -0.20 -18.49
CA THR A 136 -4.79 -0.77 -17.14
C THR A 136 -6.26 -0.71 -16.73
N VAL A 137 -7.04 0.23 -17.28
CA VAL A 137 -8.44 0.42 -16.89
C VAL A 137 -9.39 -0.13 -17.94
N ALA A 138 -10.32 -1.00 -17.54
CA ALA A 138 -11.39 -1.52 -18.40
C ALA A 138 -12.63 -0.60 -18.36
N ALA A 139 -12.56 0.55 -19.04
CA ALA A 139 -13.66 1.51 -19.12
C ALA A 139 -13.74 2.19 -20.50
N SER A 140 -14.82 2.94 -20.75
CA SER A 140 -14.94 3.75 -21.97
C SER A 140 -13.91 4.89 -21.96
N GLN A 141 -13.49 5.34 -23.14
CA GLN A 141 -12.50 6.43 -23.25
C GLN A 141 -12.98 7.74 -22.62
N ALA A 142 -14.29 7.98 -22.54
CA ALA A 142 -14.84 9.14 -21.85
C ALA A 142 -14.59 9.08 -20.33
N VAL A 143 -14.79 7.89 -19.74
CA VAL A 143 -14.52 7.67 -18.31
C VAL A 143 -13.01 7.76 -18.04
N LYS A 144 -12.18 7.13 -18.86
CA LYS A 144 -10.73 7.21 -18.74
C LYS A 144 -10.19 8.63 -18.87
N ALA A 145 -10.70 9.41 -19.82
CA ALA A 145 -10.32 10.81 -19.97
C ALA A 145 -10.64 11.64 -18.72
N ARG A 146 -11.80 11.38 -18.09
CA ARG A 146 -12.16 12.00 -16.82
C ARG A 146 -11.23 11.56 -15.68
N MET A 147 -10.91 10.27 -15.57
CA MET A 147 -9.97 9.77 -14.56
C MET A 147 -8.58 10.42 -14.70
N VAL A 148 -8.08 10.54 -15.93
CA VAL A 148 -6.81 11.22 -16.20
C VAL A 148 -6.89 12.71 -15.85
N ALA A 149 -8.01 13.37 -16.17
CA ALA A 149 -8.23 14.78 -15.84
C ALA A 149 -8.18 15.01 -14.31
N GLU A 150 -8.86 14.15 -13.54
CA GLU A 150 -8.87 14.17 -12.08
C GLU A 150 -7.47 13.92 -11.50
N GLN A 151 -6.72 12.95 -12.05
CA GLN A 151 -5.37 12.64 -11.58
C GLN A 151 -4.33 13.71 -11.94
N TYR A 152 -4.45 14.32 -13.12
CA TYR A 152 -3.55 15.37 -13.59
C TYR A 152 -3.85 16.73 -12.94
N GLY A 153 -5.05 16.93 -12.39
CA GLY A 153 -5.47 18.19 -11.78
C GLY A 153 -5.91 19.24 -12.79
N GLY A 154 -6.57 18.84 -13.89
CA GLY A 154 -7.02 19.76 -14.94
C GLY A 154 -8.22 19.25 -15.72
N THR A 155 -8.52 19.89 -16.85
CA THR A 155 -9.57 19.43 -17.77
C THR A 155 -8.97 18.73 -18.97
N LEU A 156 -9.46 17.53 -19.28
CA LEU A 156 -9.03 16.77 -20.46
C LEU A 156 -10.26 16.37 -21.29
N SER A 157 -10.31 16.85 -22.54
CA SER A 157 -11.33 16.41 -23.49
C SER A 157 -11.00 15.02 -24.04
N VAL A 158 -12.03 14.28 -24.50
CA VAL A 158 -11.86 12.97 -25.15
C VAL A 158 -10.99 13.06 -26.41
N TRP A 159 -11.07 14.18 -27.15
CA TRP A 159 -10.22 14.39 -28.33
C TRP A 159 -8.74 14.55 -27.95
N GLN A 160 -8.44 15.34 -26.91
CA GLN A 160 -7.07 15.48 -26.40
C GLN A 160 -6.56 14.14 -25.86
N TYR A 161 -7.41 13.38 -25.15
CA TYR A 161 -7.07 12.04 -24.68
C TYR A 161 -6.65 11.13 -25.84
N ARG A 162 -7.46 11.04 -26.90
CA ARG A 162 -7.13 10.21 -28.09
C ARG A 162 -5.85 10.68 -28.78
N ARG A 163 -5.64 12.00 -28.86
CA ARG A 163 -4.45 12.57 -29.48
C ARG A 163 -3.18 12.27 -28.68
N GLU A 164 -3.23 12.40 -27.36
CA GLU A 164 -2.10 12.04 -26.50
C GLU A 164 -1.87 10.53 -26.46
N LEU A 165 -2.92 9.72 -26.53
CA LEU A 165 -2.79 8.27 -26.67
C LEU A 165 -2.04 7.91 -27.95
N GLN A 166 -2.43 8.47 -29.09
CA GLN A 166 -1.74 8.22 -30.36
C GLN A 166 -0.26 8.63 -30.29
N ARG A 167 0.04 9.83 -29.76
CA ARG A 167 1.43 10.28 -29.58
C ARG A 167 2.23 9.38 -28.62
N GLY A 168 1.56 8.81 -27.62
CA GLY A 168 2.15 7.84 -26.69
C GLY A 168 2.55 6.56 -27.40
N LEU A 169 1.64 6.03 -28.22
CA LEU A 169 1.87 4.84 -29.04
C LEU A 169 2.97 5.06 -30.08
N ASP A 170 2.96 6.20 -30.78
CA ASP A 170 3.98 6.52 -31.78
C ASP A 170 5.38 6.61 -31.15
N TRP A 171 5.47 7.20 -29.94
CA TRP A 171 6.72 7.30 -29.21
C TRP A 171 7.23 5.94 -28.72
N LEU A 172 6.33 5.09 -28.20
CA LEU A 172 6.67 3.73 -27.79
C LEU A 172 7.05 2.83 -28.98
N GLY A 173 6.36 2.98 -30.11
CA GLY A 173 6.69 2.29 -31.36
C GLY A 173 8.08 2.66 -31.87
N GLY A 174 8.47 3.94 -31.75
CA GLY A 174 9.84 4.37 -32.08
C GLY A 174 10.92 3.70 -31.22
N LEU A 175 10.63 3.43 -29.94
CA LEU A 175 11.54 2.70 -29.06
C LEU A 175 11.53 1.20 -29.29
N ALA A 176 10.37 0.59 -29.55
CA ALA A 176 10.25 -0.84 -29.82
C ALA A 176 11.00 -1.26 -31.10
N VAL A 177 11.12 -0.35 -32.08
CA VAL A 177 11.93 -0.57 -33.30
C VAL A 177 13.43 -0.39 -33.05
N ALA A 178 13.80 0.36 -32.00
CA ALA A 178 15.20 0.66 -31.67
C ALA A 178 15.82 -0.30 -30.63
N ALA A 179 14.99 -1.10 -29.95
CA ALA A 179 15.38 -2.12 -28.98
C ALA A 179 15.66 -3.47 -29.66
#